data_AF-A0A1F6AUI3-F1
#
_entry.id   AF-A0A1F6AUI3-F1
#
_cell.length_a   1.000
_cell.length_b   1.000
_cell.length_c   1.000
_cell.angle_alpha   90.00
_cell.angle_beta   90.00
_cell.angle_gamma   90.00
#
_symmetry.space_group_name_H-M   'P 1'
#
loop_
_entity.id
_entity.type
_entity.pdbx_description
1 polymer ?
#
loop_
_entity_poly.entity_id
_entity_poly.type
_entity_poly.pdbx_seq_one_letter_code
_entity_poly.pdbx_strand_id
1 'polypeptide(L)' 'MKLPKWIIFLLIIGIGFAFYWYSIRPSSIRKECHQKGLEWAVQFVPFEKEPDIDKRDMLQDREYEAEYERCLRKNGISQ' A
#
# COMPACT_ATOMS: atom_id res chain seq x y z
N MET A 1 19.81 -18.65 -37.04
CA MET A 1 20.59 -18.49 -35.79
C MET A 1 19.99 -19.40 -34.73
N LYS A 2 20.74 -20.35 -34.17
CA LYS A 2 20.24 -21.21 -33.08
C LYS A 2 20.32 -20.40 -31.78
N LEU A 3 19.17 -20.02 -31.22
CA LEU A 3 19.13 -19.36 -29.92
C LEU A 3 19.70 -20.32 -28.86
N PRO A 4 20.72 -19.92 -28.11
CA PRO A 4 21.33 -20.78 -27.13
C PRO A 4 20.38 -20.97 -25.92
N LYS A 5 20.30 -22.21 -25.43
CA LYS A 5 19.32 -22.62 -24.40
C LYS A 5 19.36 -21.80 -23.11
N TRP A 6 20.51 -21.21 -22.76
CA TRP A 6 20.65 -20.35 -21.58
C TRP A 6 19.88 -19.02 -21.67
N ILE A 7 19.68 -18.48 -22.88
CA ILE A 7 18.89 -17.26 -23.08
C ILE A 7 17.42 -17.50 -22.73
N ILE A 8 16.89 -18.69 -23.04
CA ILE A 8 15.52 -19.07 -22.66
C ILE A 8 15.38 -19.10 -21.13
N PHE A 9 16.37 -19.65 -20.44
CA PHE A 9 16.41 -19.65 -18.97
C PHE A 9 16.42 -18.23 -18.38
N LEU A 10 17.25 -17.34 -18.93
CA LEU A 10 17.29 -15.94 -18.47
C LEU A 10 15.97 -15.20 -18.72
N LEU A 11 15.30 -15.47 -19.84
CA LEU A 11 13.99 -14.91 -20.13
C LEU A 11 12.94 -15.34 -19.10
N ILE A 12 12.90 -16.62 -18.74
CA ILE A 12 11.96 -17.15 -17.74
C ILE A 12 12.21 -16.50 -16.36
N ILE A 13 13.48 -16.41 -15.95
CA ILE A 13 13.85 -15.77 -14.68
C ILE A 13 13.48 -14.29 -14.70
N GLY A 14 13.78 -13.58 -15.78
CA GLY A 14 13.47 -12.16 -15.93
C GLY A 14 11.97 -11.88 -15.88
N ILE A 15 11.15 -12.68 -16.56
CA ILE A 15 9.69 -12.56 -16.54
C ILE A 15 9.15 -12.88 -15.14
N GLY A 16 9.63 -13.94 -14.49
CA GLY A 16 9.23 -14.30 -13.13
C GLY A 16 9.58 -13.19 -12.12
N PHE A 17 10.76 -12.60 -12.24
CA PHE A 17 11.19 -11.48 -11.41
C PHE A 17 10.35 -10.22 -11.64
N ALA A 18 10.07 -9.88 -12.91
CA ALA A 18 9.19 -8.77 -13.24
C ALA A 18 7.78 -9.00 -12.65
N PHE A 19 7.23 -10.19 -12.81
CA PHE A 19 5.91 -10.52 -12.26
C PHE A 19 5.88 -10.45 -10.73
N TYR A 20 6.92 -10.94 -10.05
CA TYR A 20 7.07 -10.81 -8.60
C TYR A 20 7.08 -9.34 -8.18
N TRP A 21 7.89 -8.51 -8.84
CA TRP A 21 8.01 -7.10 -8.50
C TRP A 21 6.73 -6.31 -8.76
N TYR A 22 6.01 -6.60 -9.84
CA TYR A 22 4.78 -5.88 -10.19
C TYR A 22 3.56 -6.38 -9.43
N SER A 23 3.45 -7.66 -9.12
CA SER A 23 2.24 -8.22 -8.49
C SER A 23 2.34 -8.27 -6.96
N ILE A 24 3.46 -8.74 -6.41
CA ILE A 24 3.58 -9.01 -4.97
C ILE A 24 3.93 -7.73 -4.20
N ARG A 25 4.87 -6.92 -4.71
CA ARG A 25 5.31 -5.69 -4.03
C ARG A 25 4.18 -4.70 -3.73
N PRO A 26 3.25 -4.36 -4.64
CA PRO A 26 2.20 -3.41 -4.29
C PRO A 26 1.19 -3.99 -3.29
N SER A 27 1.01 -5.31 -3.25
CA SER A 27 0.06 -5.96 -2.34
C SER A 27 0.51 -5.88 -0.87
N SER A 28 1.81 -6.05 -0.61
CA SER A 28 2.35 -5.95 0.75
C SER A 28 2.36 -4.50 1.24
N ILE A 29 2.74 -3.57 0.37
CA ILE A 29 2.78 -2.13 0.71
C ILE A 29 1.38 -1.59 1.00
N ARG A 30 0.36 -1.96 0.22
CA ARG A 30 -1.03 -1.55 0.51
C ARG A 30 -1.48 -2.02 1.88
N LYS A 31 -1.11 -3.24 2.30
CA LYS A 31 -1.42 -3.75 3.64
C LYS A 31 -0.69 -2.96 4.74
N GLU A 32 0.59 -2.66 4.53
CA GLU A 32 1.37 -1.87 5.48
C GLU A 32 0.82 -0.44 5.60
N CYS A 33 0.47 0.20 4.47
CA CYS A 33 -0.13 1.53 4.46
C CYS A 33 -1.51 1.54 5.11
N HIS A 34 -2.31 0.49 4.93
CA HIS A 34 -3.61 0.36 5.58
C HIS A 34 -3.47 0.29 7.11
N GLN A 35 -2.52 -0.51 7.61
CA GLN A 35 -2.23 -0.57 9.04
C GLN A 35 -1.75 0.77 9.60
N LYS A 36 -0.83 1.45 8.89
CA LYS A 36 -0.36 2.79 9.29
C LYS A 36 -1.47 3.83 9.33
N GLY A 37 -2.36 3.84 8.33
CA GLY A 37 -3.52 4.74 8.31
C GLY A 37 -4.45 4.49 9.49
N LEU A 38 -4.71 3.23 9.83
CA LEU A 38 -5.54 2.87 11.00
C LEU A 38 -4.89 3.29 12.31
N GLU A 39 -3.60 2.98 12.51
CA GLU A 39 -2.86 3.38 13.70
C GLU A 39 -2.83 4.90 13.87
N TRP A 40 -2.64 5.63 12.76
CA TRP A 40 -2.65 7.09 12.75
C TRP A 40 -4.02 7.62 13.13
N ALA A 41 -5.09 7.18 12.45
CA ALA A 41 -6.44 7.67 12.67
C ALA A 41 -6.94 7.46 14.11
N VAL A 42 -6.54 6.35 14.76
CA VAL A 42 -6.87 6.07 16.17
C VAL A 42 -6.21 7.07 17.14
N GLN A 43 -5.05 7.64 16.79
CA GLN A 43 -4.36 8.62 17.65
C GLN A 43 -5.06 9.99 17.68
N PHE A 44 -5.79 10.37 16.63
CA PHE A 44 -6.45 11.68 16.52
C PHE A 44 -7.87 11.70 17.07
N VAL A 45 -8.39 10.56 17.56
CA VAL A 45 -9.68 10.49 18.24
C VAL A 45 -9.43 10.46 19.76
N PRO A 46 -9.30 11.60 20.45
CA PRO A 46 -9.27 11.60 21.90
C PRO A 46 -10.58 11.00 22.43
N PHE A 47 -10.47 10.10 23.41
CA PHE A 47 -11.59 9.44 24.09
C PHE A 47 -12.47 10.39 24.93
N GLU A 48 -12.36 11.71 24.76
CA GLU A 48 -13.09 12.67 25.56
C GLU A 48 -14.45 13.03 24.95
N LYS A 49 -15.48 12.62 25.71
CA LYS A 49 -16.89 13.05 25.76
C LYS A 49 -17.57 13.41 24.43
N GLU A 50 -18.38 12.46 23.96
CA GLU A 50 -19.47 12.59 22.98
C GLU A 50 -19.32 13.66 21.90
N PRO A 51 -18.41 13.45 20.92
CA PRO A 51 -18.66 13.94 19.58
C PRO A 51 -19.78 13.11 18.95
N ASP A 52 -20.66 13.80 18.24
CA ASP A 52 -21.61 13.25 17.27
C ASP A 52 -20.96 12.10 16.48
N ILE A 53 -21.53 10.89 16.55
CA ILE A 53 -20.93 9.64 16.02
C ILE A 53 -20.50 9.83 14.56
N ASP A 54 -21.33 10.55 13.79
CA ASP A 54 -21.11 10.84 12.37
C ASP A 54 -19.85 11.69 12.12
N LYS A 55 -19.57 12.68 12.97
CA LYS A 55 -18.38 13.54 12.82
C LYS A 55 -17.09 12.82 13.18
N ARG A 56 -17.16 11.89 14.14
CA ARG A 56 -16.01 11.07 14.53
C ARG A 56 -15.60 10.13 13.40
N ASP A 57 -16.57 9.41 12.83
CA ASP A 57 -16.32 8.51 11.70
C ASP A 57 -15.77 9.29 10.50
N MET A 58 -16.34 10.44 10.16
CA MET A 58 -15.83 11.30 9.09
C MET A 58 -14.41 11.82 9.33
N LEU A 59 -14.03 12.18 10.57
CA LEU A 59 -12.66 12.61 10.88
C LEU A 59 -11.69 11.43 10.80
N GLN A 60 -12.09 10.28 11.32
CA GLN A 60 -11.27 9.07 11.29
C GLN A 60 -10.99 8.63 9.85
N ASP A 61 -12.01 8.68 8.99
CA ASP A 61 -11.87 8.35 7.57
C ASP A 61 -10.93 9.32 6.85
N ARG A 62 -11.03 10.64 7.11
CA ARG A 62 -10.15 11.64 6.48
C ARG A 62 -8.69 11.49 6.88
N GLU A 63 -8.43 11.30 8.17
CA GLU A 63 -7.06 11.10 8.67
C GLU A 63 -6.47 9.77 8.19
N TYR A 64 -7.29 8.71 8.18
CA TYR A 64 -6.93 7.43 7.60
C TYR A 64 -6.57 7.56 6.12
N GLU A 65 -7.43 8.19 5.30
CA GLU A 65 -7.22 8.36 3.86
C GLU A 65 -5.97 9.18 3.56
N ALA A 66 -5.77 10.29 4.26
CA ALA A 66 -4.61 11.16 4.06
C ALA A 66 -3.28 10.43 4.31
N GLU A 67 -3.19 9.66 5.40
CA GLU A 67 -1.96 8.94 5.72
C GLU A 67 -1.79 7.69 4.85
N TYR A 68 -2.88 7.01 4.50
CA TYR A 68 -2.87 5.91 3.54
C TYR A 68 -2.33 6.37 2.17
N GLU A 69 -2.85 7.46 1.61
CA GLU A 69 -2.41 8.01 0.34
C GLU A 69 -0.95 8.48 0.39
N ARG A 70 -0.55 9.16 1.48
CA ARG A 70 0.84 9.57 1.68
C ARG A 70 1.79 8.37 1.67
N CYS A 71 1.42 7.30 2.35
CA CYS A 71 2.20 6.06 2.38
C CYS A 71 2.29 5.41 0.99
N LEU A 72 1.20 5.38 0.22
CA LEU A 72 1.22 4.86 -1.15
C LEU A 72 2.09 5.69 -2.09
N ARG A 73 2.05 7.02 -1.99
CA ARG A 73 2.88 7.94 -2.79
C ARG A 73 4.36 7.80 -2.48
N LYS A 74 4.72 7.69 -1.20
CA LYS A 74 6.12 7.47 -0.77
C LYS A 74 6.70 6.16 -1.33
N ASN A 75 5.87 5.16 -1.52
CA ASN A 75 6.25 3.87 -2.07
C ASN A 75 6.10 3.77 -3.61
N GLY A 76 5.67 4.85 -4.27
CA GLY A 76 5.52 4.90 -5.73
C GLY A 76 4.38 4.05 -6.28
N ILE A 77 3.35 3.79 -5.48
CA ILE A 77 2.16 3.01 -5.89
C ILE A 77 1.01 3.91 -6.35
N SER A 78 0.86 5.06 -5.71
CA SER A 78 -0.12 6.09 -6.07
C SER A 78 0.61 7.32 -6.58
N GLN A 79 0.08 7.97 -7.63
CA GLN A 79 0.62 9.20 -8.22
C GLN A 79 -0.28 10.38 -7.87
#